data_AF-A0A1H8DDQ0-F1
#
_entry.id   AF-A0A1H8DDQ0-F1
#
_cell.length_a   1.000
_cell.length_b   1.000
_cell.length_c   1.000
_cell.angle_alpha   90.00
_cell.angle_beta   90.00
_cell.angle_gamma   90.00
#
_symmetry.space_group_name_H-M   'P 1'
#
loop_
_entity.id
_entity.type
_entity.pdbx_description
1 polymer ?
#
loop_
_entity_poly.entity_id
_entity_poly.type
_entity_poly.pdbx_seq_one_letter_code
_entity_poly.pdbx_strand_id
1 'polypeptide(L)'
;MQEFVSLTDFMCPACGAATSGFVPVPEPDWGAMESLSDMAFEGDSDVACSACAAVFDCHVDVSGNEVTVTLDKHPDVVVDAGDPMFWPPDDDWLNDNVPESPWGVFDASIGRVRQMCAVAARESDADTRAMLLQMLFSQLFSVLEAFLCDTLIKHVSEHADSLRRLVQTDQELRSVTVSLDDVLGSVTLVLDHVRGFLQKVIYHNLARVNRLYTCALGQSIWPDTATKDALHRAVQARNHMVHRNGRDMEGRPLVVGVEEVEVLMNHIVALADTVERLVSDF
;
A
#
# COMPACT_ATOMS: atom_id res chain seq x y z
N MET A 1 20.57 -0.47 -6.07
CA MET A 1 20.78 -0.42 -4.61
C MET A 1 19.81 0.63 -4.13
N GLN A 2 18.97 0.35 -3.13
CA GLN A 2 17.96 1.32 -2.69
C GLN A 2 18.65 2.43 -1.93
N GLU A 3 18.58 3.66 -2.43
CA GLU A 3 19.17 4.82 -1.76
C GLU A 3 18.45 5.08 -0.43
N PHE A 4 19.20 5.40 0.61
CA PHE A 4 18.65 5.83 1.89
C PHE A 4 18.54 7.36 1.86
N VAL A 5 17.39 7.92 2.23
CA VAL A 5 17.13 9.36 2.17
C VAL A 5 16.47 9.85 3.46
N SER A 6 16.59 11.14 3.75
CA SER A 6 15.79 11.81 4.78
C SER A 6 15.05 13.00 4.15
N LEU A 7 13.79 13.19 4.55
CA LEU A 7 13.04 14.39 4.18
C LEU A 7 13.52 15.55 5.05
N THR A 8 13.91 16.64 4.41
CA THR A 8 14.42 17.85 5.06
C THR A 8 13.52 19.04 4.77
N ASP A 9 13.22 19.81 5.82
CA ASP A 9 12.50 21.07 5.75
C ASP A 9 13.42 22.21 6.20
N PHE A 10 13.65 23.20 5.33
CA PHE A 10 14.50 24.34 5.66
C PHE A 10 14.07 25.62 4.94
N MET A 11 14.55 26.77 5.42
CA MET A 11 14.36 28.05 4.75
C MET A 11 15.51 28.30 3.78
N CYS A 12 15.20 28.33 2.48
CA CYS A 12 16.21 28.45 1.44
C CYS A 12 17.00 29.77 1.57
N PRO A 13 18.33 29.73 1.76
CA PRO A 13 19.12 30.96 1.91
C PRO A 13 19.24 31.77 0.62
N ALA A 14 19.00 31.15 -0.55
CA ALA A 14 19.07 31.84 -1.84
C ALA A 14 17.79 32.64 -2.19
N CYS A 15 16.60 32.10 -1.88
CA CYS A 15 15.33 32.73 -2.28
C CYS A 15 14.40 33.08 -1.09
N GLY A 16 14.71 32.64 0.13
CA GLY A 16 13.93 32.89 1.33
C GLY A 16 12.63 32.10 1.45
N ALA A 17 12.34 31.17 0.52
CA ALA A 17 11.16 30.31 0.60
C ALA A 17 11.38 29.15 1.58
N ALA A 18 10.33 28.75 2.30
CA ALA A 18 10.30 27.46 2.97
C ALA A 18 10.25 26.35 1.91
N THR A 19 11.16 25.39 2.00
CA THR A 19 11.32 24.31 1.04
C THR A 19 11.46 22.99 1.76
N SER A 20 10.82 21.96 1.20
CA SER A 20 11.05 20.56 1.54
C SER A 20 11.89 19.92 0.44
N GLY A 21 12.82 19.05 0.80
CA GLY A 21 13.68 18.33 -0.15
C GLY A 21 14.21 17.03 0.46
N PHE A 22 14.57 16.07 -0.37
CA PHE A 22 15.22 14.85 0.10
C PHE A 22 16.73 15.04 0.09
N VAL A 23 17.39 14.64 1.18
CA VAL A 23 18.84 14.52 1.24
C VAL A 23 19.22 13.04 1.22
N PRO A 24 20.16 12.62 0.36
CA PRO A 24 20.77 11.30 0.47
C PRO A 24 21.41 11.14 1.84
N VAL A 25 21.13 10.00 2.49
CA VAL A 25 21.75 9.62 3.75
C VAL A 25 22.80 8.55 3.43
N PRO A 26 24.06 8.74 3.84
CA PRO A 26 25.11 7.75 3.61
C PRO A 26 24.69 6.38 4.17
N GLU A 27 25.08 5.29 3.51
CA GLU A 27 24.78 3.96 4.06
C GLU A 27 25.66 3.67 5.29
N PRO A 28 25.11 3.08 6.36
CA PRO A 28 25.90 2.56 7.45
C PRO A 28 26.83 1.44 6.97
N ASP A 29 28.05 1.36 7.52
CA ASP A 29 28.89 0.17 7.36
C ASP A 29 28.31 -0.99 8.18
N TRP A 30 27.37 -1.71 7.57
CA TRP A 30 26.70 -2.87 8.16
C TRP A 30 27.68 -3.96 8.64
N GLY A 31 28.90 -4.01 8.09
CA GLY A 31 29.92 -4.98 8.48
C GLY A 31 30.64 -4.64 9.79
N ALA A 32 30.58 -3.38 10.23
CA ALA A 32 31.26 -2.87 11.41
C ALA A 32 30.34 -2.70 12.64
N MET A 33 29.02 -2.89 12.48
CA MET A 33 28.03 -2.66 13.55
C MET A 33 27.77 -3.92 14.39
N GLU A 34 27.94 -3.81 15.71
CA GLU A 34 27.61 -4.87 16.68
C GLU A 34 26.15 -4.78 17.18
N SER A 35 25.56 -3.58 17.15
CA SER A 35 24.16 -3.35 17.54
C SER A 35 23.55 -2.13 16.84
N LEU A 36 22.20 -2.05 16.79
CA LEU A 36 21.48 -0.89 16.25
C LEU A 36 21.73 0.41 17.03
N SER A 37 22.23 0.32 18.27
CA SER A 37 22.63 1.49 19.06
C SER A 37 23.99 2.08 18.66
N ASP A 38 24.77 1.37 17.85
CA ASP A 38 26.08 1.83 17.33
C ASP A 38 25.95 2.52 15.96
N MET A 39 24.72 2.88 15.57
CA MET A 39 24.39 3.50 14.29
C MET A 39 24.83 4.97 14.28
N ALA A 40 26.14 5.20 14.15
CA ALA A 40 26.73 6.52 14.02
C ALA A 40 27.56 6.59 12.72
N PHE A 41 27.11 7.37 11.74
CA PHE A 41 27.84 7.57 10.49
C PHE A 41 27.56 8.98 9.95
N GLU A 42 28.58 9.54 9.29
CA GLU A 42 28.55 10.88 8.72
C GLU A 42 28.96 10.84 7.25
N GLY A 43 28.52 11.82 6.47
CA GLY A 43 28.95 11.97 5.09
C GLY A 43 28.46 13.26 4.44
N ASP A 44 29.11 13.61 3.34
CA ASP A 44 28.76 14.79 2.56
C ASP A 44 27.68 14.42 1.54
N SER A 45 26.71 15.29 1.36
CA SER A 45 25.60 15.16 0.41
C SER A 45 25.13 16.53 -0.05
N ASP A 46 24.15 16.57 -0.92
CA ASP A 46 23.58 17.82 -1.41
C ASP A 46 22.06 17.81 -1.31
N VAL A 47 21.50 19.00 -1.07
CA VAL A 47 20.05 19.21 -1.01
C VAL A 47 19.65 20.35 -1.94
N ALA A 48 18.62 20.12 -2.75
CA ALA A 48 18.09 21.10 -3.69
C ALA A 48 16.84 21.79 -3.15
N CYS A 49 16.74 23.10 -3.36
CA CYS A 49 15.53 23.86 -3.08
C CYS A 49 14.46 23.60 -4.16
N SER A 50 13.26 23.18 -3.75
CA SER A 50 12.14 22.93 -4.67
C SER A 50 11.56 24.19 -5.32
N ALA A 51 11.82 25.37 -4.76
CA ALA A 51 11.30 26.64 -5.28
C ALA A 51 12.21 27.32 -6.33
N CYS A 52 13.53 27.27 -6.15
CA CYS A 52 14.48 27.96 -7.05
C CYS A 52 15.55 27.06 -7.68
N ALA A 53 15.52 25.75 -7.38
CA ALA A 53 16.49 24.76 -7.84
C ALA A 53 17.95 25.06 -7.45
N ALA A 54 18.19 25.93 -6.48
CA ALA A 54 19.52 26.12 -5.91
C ALA A 54 19.91 24.86 -5.12
N VAL A 55 21.11 24.35 -5.38
CA VAL A 55 21.70 23.19 -4.72
C VAL A 55 22.65 23.65 -3.63
N PHE A 56 22.56 23.04 -2.46
CA PHE A 56 23.39 23.34 -1.31
C PHE A 56 24.16 22.09 -0.90
N ASP A 57 25.48 22.22 -0.85
CA ASP A 57 26.36 21.22 -0.24
C ASP A 57 26.06 21.16 1.26
N CYS A 58 25.89 19.95 1.79
CA CYS A 58 25.54 19.72 3.19
C CYS A 58 26.25 18.51 3.78
N HIS A 59 26.43 18.55 5.08
CA HIS A 59 26.98 17.47 5.88
C HIS A 59 25.85 16.79 6.65
N VAL A 60 25.74 15.47 6.50
CA VAL A 60 24.72 14.63 7.13
C VAL A 60 25.38 13.78 8.19
N ASP A 61 24.94 13.93 9.45
CA ASP A 61 25.33 13.09 10.58
C ASP A 61 24.11 12.30 11.04
N VAL A 62 24.26 10.99 11.19
CA VAL A 62 23.23 10.12 11.72
C VAL A 62 23.71 9.54 13.04
N SER A 63 22.96 9.74 14.11
CA SER A 63 23.22 9.17 15.42
C SER A 63 21.98 8.45 15.98
N GLY A 64 22.02 7.12 15.97
CA GLY A 64 20.87 6.27 16.26
C GLY A 64 19.79 6.42 15.18
N ASN A 65 18.69 7.08 15.52
CA ASN A 65 17.60 7.41 14.57
C ASN A 65 17.55 8.91 14.22
N GLU A 66 18.37 9.73 14.85
CA GLU A 66 18.37 11.18 14.63
C GLU A 66 19.28 11.51 13.45
N VAL A 67 18.73 12.20 12.46
CA VAL A 67 19.47 12.71 11.29
C VAL A 67 19.67 14.20 11.49
N THR A 68 20.92 14.64 11.47
CA THR A 68 21.28 16.06 11.54
C THR A 68 21.87 16.47 10.21
N VAL A 69 21.33 17.53 9.61
CA VAL A 69 21.79 18.05 8.32
C VAL A 69 22.28 19.48 8.51
N THR A 70 23.52 19.76 8.11
CA THR A 70 24.13 21.09 8.21
C THR A 70 24.54 21.58 6.83
N LEU A 71 24.09 22.77 6.43
CA LEU A 71 24.49 23.36 5.15
C LEU A 71 25.90 24.00 5.27
N ASP A 72 26.86 23.58 4.44
CA ASP A 72 28.27 23.95 4.57
C ASP A 72 28.52 25.47 4.56
N LYS A 73 27.83 26.17 3.66
CA LYS A 73 27.96 27.62 3.47
C LYS A 73 26.96 28.43 4.29
N HIS A 74 26.03 27.76 4.96
CA HIS A 74 24.91 28.37 5.69
C HIS A 74 24.60 27.61 6.99
N PRO A 75 25.55 27.48 7.93
CA PRO A 75 25.37 26.68 9.15
C PRO A 75 24.32 27.25 10.12
N ASP A 76 23.94 28.52 9.96
CA ASP A 76 22.92 29.18 10.76
C ASP A 76 21.48 28.79 10.35
N VAL A 77 21.32 28.11 9.21
CA VAL A 77 20.00 27.65 8.73
C VAL A 77 19.64 26.37 9.47
N VAL A 78 18.51 26.42 10.19
CA VAL A 78 17.94 25.21 10.81
C VAL A 78 17.33 24.34 9.73
N VAL A 79 17.83 23.12 9.60
CA VAL A 79 17.28 22.07 8.75
C VAL A 79 16.60 21.06 9.66
N ASP A 80 15.29 20.91 9.52
CA ASP A 80 14.52 19.87 10.22
C ASP A 80 14.55 18.61 9.35
N ALA A 81 15.20 17.55 9.83
CA ALA A 81 15.36 16.31 9.08
C ALA A 81 14.54 15.20 9.74
N GLY A 82 13.70 14.54 8.96
CA GLY A 82 12.89 13.41 9.41
C GLY A 82 13.69 12.13 9.55
N ASP A 83 13.03 11.09 10.08
CA ASP A 83 13.58 9.75 10.17
C ASP A 83 14.09 9.28 8.79
N PRO A 84 15.26 8.62 8.74
CA PRO A 84 15.80 8.18 7.48
C PRO A 84 14.99 6.98 6.95
N MET A 85 14.74 6.97 5.66
CA MET A 85 13.86 6.03 4.97
C MET A 85 14.49 5.57 3.67
N PHE A 86 14.16 4.35 3.23
CA PHE A 86 14.53 3.93 1.88
C PHE A 86 13.78 4.78 0.86
N TRP A 87 14.50 5.27 -0.15
CA TRP A 87 13.90 5.86 -1.34
C TRP A 87 12.92 4.82 -1.89
N PRO A 88 11.63 5.19 -2.05
CA PRO A 88 10.66 4.26 -2.60
C PRO A 88 11.19 3.80 -3.96
N PRO A 89 11.30 2.48 -4.21
CA PRO A 89 11.81 2.01 -5.50
C PRO A 89 10.98 2.60 -6.64
N ASP A 90 11.61 2.79 -7.80
CA ASP A 90 10.92 3.17 -9.04
C ASP A 90 9.63 2.33 -9.19
N ASP A 91 8.60 2.97 -9.74
CA ASP A 91 7.21 2.50 -9.91
C ASP A 91 7.04 1.16 -10.70
N ASP A 92 8.12 0.40 -10.95
CA ASP A 92 8.15 -0.93 -11.56
C ASP A 92 7.40 -2.02 -10.76
N TRP A 93 6.92 -1.71 -9.55
CA TRP A 93 6.05 -2.58 -8.74
C TRP A 93 4.56 -2.33 -8.96
N LEU A 94 4.19 -1.29 -9.71
CA LEU A 94 2.81 -1.00 -10.05
C LEU A 94 2.30 -2.04 -11.06
N ASN A 95 1.16 -2.67 -10.75
CA ASN A 95 0.52 -3.60 -11.68
C ASN A 95 -0.04 -2.82 -12.88
N ASP A 96 0.78 -2.60 -13.91
CA ASP A 96 0.37 -1.96 -15.14
C ASP A 96 -0.62 -2.79 -15.95
N ASN A 97 -0.72 -4.09 -15.64
CA ASN A 97 -1.58 -5.04 -16.34
C ASN A 97 -2.85 -5.33 -15.54
N VAL A 98 -3.75 -4.35 -15.48
CA VAL A 98 -5.12 -4.59 -15.01
C VAL A 98 -5.81 -5.56 -15.99
N PRO A 99 -6.34 -6.70 -15.54
CA PRO A 99 -7.00 -7.66 -16.41
C PRO A 99 -8.19 -7.04 -17.16
N GLU A 100 -8.43 -7.49 -18.39
CA GLU A 100 -9.62 -7.08 -19.15
C GLU A 100 -10.91 -7.42 -18.40
N SER A 101 -10.95 -8.55 -17.70
CA SER A 101 -12.06 -8.95 -16.83
C SER A 101 -11.56 -9.32 -15.44
N PRO A 102 -11.53 -8.36 -14.49
CA PRO A 102 -11.23 -8.64 -13.08
C PRO A 102 -12.17 -9.69 -12.50
N TRP A 103 -13.47 -9.60 -12.83
CA TRP A 103 -14.49 -10.59 -12.45
C TRP A 103 -14.17 -11.99 -12.96
N GLY A 104 -13.79 -12.14 -14.24
CA GLY A 104 -13.45 -13.44 -14.81
C GLY A 104 -12.24 -14.09 -14.14
N VAL A 105 -11.23 -13.29 -13.77
CA VAL A 105 -10.07 -13.78 -13.00
C VAL A 105 -10.48 -14.18 -11.58
N PHE A 106 -11.34 -13.39 -10.93
CA PHE A 106 -11.87 -13.67 -9.60
C PHE A 106 -12.67 -14.98 -9.59
N ASP A 107 -13.67 -15.13 -10.46
CA ASP A 107 -14.55 -16.30 -10.52
C ASP A 107 -13.75 -17.59 -10.81
N ALA A 108 -12.83 -17.54 -11.77
CA ALA A 108 -11.93 -18.65 -12.06
C ALA A 108 -11.07 -19.03 -10.84
N SER A 109 -10.58 -18.04 -10.10
CA SER A 109 -9.77 -18.26 -8.88
C SER A 109 -10.59 -18.86 -7.75
N ILE A 110 -11.81 -18.36 -7.50
CA ILE A 110 -12.74 -18.96 -6.54
C ILE A 110 -13.07 -20.41 -6.91
N GLY A 111 -13.30 -20.69 -8.20
CA GLY A 111 -13.49 -22.05 -8.70
C GLY A 111 -12.33 -22.98 -8.37
N ARG A 112 -11.08 -22.51 -8.52
CA ARG A 112 -9.87 -23.28 -8.16
C ARG A 112 -9.74 -23.49 -6.65
N VAL A 113 -9.99 -22.46 -5.84
CA VAL A 113 -9.97 -22.58 -4.37
C VAL A 113 -11.01 -23.60 -3.92
N ARG A 114 -12.21 -23.59 -4.49
CA ARG A 114 -13.27 -24.58 -4.20
C ARG A 114 -12.83 -26.01 -4.53
N GLN A 115 -12.16 -26.21 -5.66
CA GLN A 115 -11.60 -27.53 -6.01
C GLN A 115 -10.52 -27.96 -5.00
N MET A 116 -9.64 -27.06 -4.59
CA MET A 116 -8.61 -27.35 -3.59
C MET A 116 -9.18 -27.62 -2.19
N CYS A 117 -10.27 -26.95 -1.80
CA CYS A 117 -10.99 -27.28 -0.57
C CYS A 117 -11.50 -28.74 -0.58
N ALA A 118 -12.03 -29.20 -1.72
CA ALA A 118 -12.47 -30.58 -1.87
C ALA A 118 -11.31 -31.59 -1.79
N VAL A 119 -10.11 -31.20 -2.23
CA VAL A 119 -8.88 -32.00 -2.04
C VAL A 119 -8.50 -32.03 -0.56
N ALA A 120 -8.43 -30.87 0.10
CA ALA A 120 -8.09 -30.78 1.52
C ALA A 120 -9.08 -31.57 2.41
N ALA A 121 -10.37 -31.58 2.07
CA ALA A 121 -11.39 -32.35 2.79
C ALA A 121 -11.16 -33.87 2.75
N ARG A 122 -10.44 -34.38 1.73
CA ARG A 122 -10.09 -35.81 1.58
C ARG A 122 -8.71 -36.14 2.13
N GLU A 123 -7.94 -35.14 2.54
CA GLU A 123 -6.61 -35.35 3.10
C GLU A 123 -6.73 -36.08 4.45
N SER A 124 -6.01 -37.19 4.55
CA SER A 124 -6.01 -38.10 5.70
C SER A 124 -5.08 -37.62 6.81
N ASP A 125 -3.96 -36.99 6.45
CA ASP A 125 -3.01 -36.43 7.40
C ASP A 125 -3.53 -35.11 7.96
N ALA A 126 -3.70 -35.06 9.28
CA ALA A 126 -4.35 -33.92 9.94
C ALA A 126 -3.53 -32.63 9.82
N ASP A 127 -2.20 -32.72 9.91
CA ASP A 127 -1.30 -31.57 9.86
C ASP A 127 -1.21 -31.00 8.44
N THR A 128 -1.08 -31.87 7.43
CA THR A 128 -1.14 -31.48 6.01
C THR A 128 -2.49 -30.85 5.68
N ARG A 129 -3.59 -31.45 6.14
CA ARG A 129 -4.93 -30.88 5.94
C ARG A 129 -5.06 -29.49 6.56
N ALA A 130 -4.60 -29.31 7.80
CA ALA A 130 -4.65 -28.02 8.49
C ALA A 130 -3.83 -26.95 7.76
N MET A 131 -2.61 -27.30 7.32
CA MET A 131 -1.76 -26.41 6.53
C MET A 131 -2.43 -26.00 5.21
N LEU A 132 -2.99 -26.96 4.46
CA LEU A 132 -3.71 -26.68 3.22
C LEU A 132 -4.87 -25.71 3.43
N LEU A 133 -5.67 -25.91 4.48
CA LEU A 133 -6.80 -25.04 4.79
C LEU A 133 -6.37 -23.63 5.22
N GLN A 134 -5.26 -23.49 5.97
CA GLN A 134 -4.69 -22.18 6.30
C GLN A 134 -4.19 -21.44 5.06
N MET A 135 -3.54 -22.15 4.13
CA MET A 135 -3.11 -21.58 2.85
C MET A 135 -4.31 -21.15 2.01
N LEU A 136 -5.36 -21.97 1.93
CA LEU A 136 -6.58 -21.65 1.18
C LEU A 136 -7.34 -20.46 1.77
N PHE A 137 -7.42 -20.38 3.10
CA PHE A 137 -8.01 -19.23 3.79
C PHE A 137 -7.26 -17.94 3.46
N SER A 138 -5.92 -17.98 3.46
CA SER A 138 -5.11 -16.82 3.09
C SER A 138 -5.25 -16.47 1.61
N GLN A 139 -5.29 -17.47 0.73
CA GLN A 139 -5.46 -17.30 -0.71
C GLN A 139 -6.78 -16.61 -1.06
N LEU A 140 -7.86 -16.87 -0.32
CA LEU A 140 -9.14 -16.19 -0.51
C LEU A 140 -9.01 -14.67 -0.37
N PHE A 141 -8.19 -14.18 0.57
CA PHE A 141 -7.91 -12.75 0.68
C PHE A 141 -7.07 -12.24 -0.49
N SER A 142 -6.04 -12.97 -0.92
CA SER A 142 -5.27 -12.58 -2.10
C SER A 142 -6.14 -12.43 -3.36
N VAL A 143 -7.11 -13.34 -3.55
CA VAL A 143 -8.08 -13.28 -4.65
C VAL A 143 -9.00 -12.06 -4.52
N LEU A 144 -9.51 -11.78 -3.31
CA LEU A 144 -10.35 -10.61 -3.06
C LEU A 144 -9.58 -9.30 -3.24
N GLU A 145 -8.37 -9.21 -2.70
CA GLU A 145 -7.52 -8.01 -2.75
C GLU A 145 -7.19 -7.63 -4.19
N ALA A 146 -6.79 -8.62 -5.02
CA ALA A 146 -6.54 -8.40 -6.44
C ALA A 146 -7.81 -7.93 -7.17
N PHE A 147 -8.94 -8.61 -6.94
CA PHE A 147 -10.21 -8.22 -7.56
C PHE A 147 -10.63 -6.79 -7.20
N LEU A 148 -10.57 -6.40 -5.93
CA LEU A 148 -10.93 -5.05 -5.49
C LEU A 148 -9.98 -3.98 -6.04
N CYS A 149 -8.69 -4.30 -6.17
CA CYS A 149 -7.70 -3.39 -6.76
C CYS A 149 -7.97 -3.18 -8.24
N ASP A 150 -7.96 -4.27 -9.01
CA ASP A 150 -8.09 -4.25 -10.45
C ASP A 150 -9.45 -3.65 -10.87
N THR A 151 -10.52 -3.99 -10.16
CA THR A 151 -11.87 -3.48 -10.47
C THR A 151 -11.99 -1.98 -10.22
N LEU A 152 -11.47 -1.47 -9.10
CA LEU A 152 -11.54 -0.04 -8.82
C LEU A 152 -10.69 0.76 -9.81
N ILE A 153 -9.47 0.30 -10.10
CA ILE A 153 -8.58 0.95 -11.07
C ILE A 153 -9.22 0.97 -12.45
N LYS A 154 -9.73 -0.16 -12.92
CA LYS A 154 -10.42 -0.24 -14.22
C LYS A 154 -11.60 0.72 -14.26
N HIS A 155 -12.46 0.69 -13.24
CA HIS A 155 -13.65 1.52 -13.19
C HIS A 155 -13.33 3.01 -13.25
N VAL A 156 -12.38 3.52 -12.45
CA VAL A 156 -12.03 4.96 -12.49
C VAL A 156 -11.27 5.35 -13.76
N SER A 157 -10.60 4.40 -14.42
CA SER A 157 -9.96 4.64 -15.72
C SER A 157 -10.98 4.80 -16.84
N GLU A 158 -12.10 4.07 -16.77
CA GLU A 158 -13.16 4.08 -17.79
C GLU A 158 -14.23 5.16 -17.54
N HIS A 159 -14.40 5.62 -16.28
CA HIS A 159 -15.50 6.51 -15.88
C HIS A 159 -14.97 7.80 -15.25
N ALA A 160 -14.83 8.85 -16.07
CA ALA A 160 -14.28 10.15 -15.66
C ALA A 160 -15.03 10.80 -14.48
N ASP A 161 -16.34 10.60 -14.37
CA ASP A 161 -17.12 11.12 -13.24
C ASP A 161 -16.78 10.42 -11.92
N SER A 162 -16.53 9.10 -11.96
CA SER A 162 -16.08 8.33 -10.80
C SER A 162 -14.68 8.73 -10.37
N LEU A 163 -13.75 8.91 -11.33
CA LEU A 163 -12.42 9.45 -11.09
C LEU A 163 -12.50 10.82 -10.41
N ARG A 164 -13.30 11.73 -10.96
CA ARG A 164 -13.49 13.08 -10.41
C ARG A 164 -14.02 13.04 -8.98
N ARG A 165 -15.05 12.23 -8.71
CA ARG A 165 -15.60 12.10 -7.35
C ARG A 165 -14.55 11.54 -6.37
N LEU A 166 -13.79 10.53 -6.78
CA LEU A 166 -12.73 9.95 -5.96
C LEU A 166 -11.67 11.00 -5.58
N VAL A 167 -11.12 11.73 -6.55
CA VAL A 167 -10.12 12.78 -6.32
C VAL A 167 -10.64 13.90 -5.43
N GLN A 168 -11.92 14.28 -5.58
CA GLN A 168 -12.49 15.39 -4.82
C GLN A 168 -12.85 15.04 -3.38
N THR A 169 -13.08 13.77 -3.07
CA THR A 169 -13.60 13.33 -1.78
C THR A 169 -12.60 12.54 -0.94
N ASP A 170 -11.62 11.88 -1.55
CA ASP A 170 -10.53 11.26 -0.81
C ASP A 170 -9.51 12.30 -0.34
N GLN A 171 -9.17 12.27 0.94
CA GLN A 171 -8.31 13.28 1.56
C GLN A 171 -6.87 13.22 1.02
N GLU A 172 -6.32 12.03 0.78
CA GLU A 172 -4.94 11.86 0.34
C GLU A 172 -4.81 12.34 -1.12
N LEU A 173 -5.72 11.89 -1.99
CA LEU A 173 -5.74 12.33 -3.39
C LEU A 173 -6.00 13.84 -3.54
N ARG A 174 -6.87 14.42 -2.72
CA ARG A 174 -7.16 15.86 -2.74
C ARG A 174 -5.97 16.71 -2.30
N SER A 175 -5.06 16.16 -1.50
CA SER A 175 -3.88 16.86 -1.01
C SER A 175 -2.71 16.87 -1.99
N VAL A 176 -2.78 16.08 -3.08
CA VAL A 176 -1.73 16.03 -4.11
C VAL A 176 -1.62 17.39 -4.81
N THR A 177 -0.39 17.92 -4.89
CA THR A 177 -0.06 19.15 -5.61
C THR A 177 0.74 18.80 -6.85
N VAL A 178 0.38 19.38 -7.99
CA VAL A 178 1.07 19.20 -9.27
C VAL A 178 1.49 20.55 -9.83
N SER A 179 2.66 20.62 -10.46
CA SER A 179 3.14 21.83 -11.12
C SER A 179 2.50 22.01 -12.49
N LEU A 180 2.61 23.22 -13.07
CA LEU A 180 2.16 23.45 -14.45
C LEU A 180 3.01 22.69 -15.47
N ASP A 181 4.27 22.39 -15.16
CA ASP A 181 5.15 21.61 -16.02
C ASP A 181 4.68 20.14 -16.10
N ASP A 182 4.29 19.56 -14.96
CA ASP A 182 3.72 18.19 -14.91
C ASP A 182 2.46 18.08 -15.78
N VAL A 183 1.61 19.11 -15.72
CA VAL A 183 0.36 19.17 -16.52
C VAL A 183 0.66 19.31 -18.01
N LEU A 184 1.73 20.00 -18.39
CA LEU A 184 2.18 20.05 -19.78
C LEU A 184 2.82 18.74 -20.23
N GLY A 185 3.48 18.02 -19.31
CA GLY A 185 4.18 16.77 -19.55
C GLY A 185 3.27 15.56 -19.73
N SER A 186 2.07 15.55 -19.14
CA SER A 186 1.13 14.41 -19.26
C SER A 186 -0.34 14.83 -19.28
N VAL A 187 -1.05 14.40 -20.33
CA VAL A 187 -2.52 14.54 -20.41
C VAL A 187 -3.26 13.56 -19.51
N THR A 188 -2.59 12.50 -19.04
CA THR A 188 -3.14 11.46 -18.14
C THR A 188 -2.68 11.62 -16.70
N LEU A 189 -1.95 12.69 -16.37
CA LEU A 189 -1.32 12.92 -15.06
C LEU A 189 -2.21 12.54 -13.86
N VAL A 190 -3.46 13.03 -13.84
CA VAL A 190 -4.40 12.75 -12.76
C VAL A 190 -4.72 11.26 -12.65
N LEU A 191 -4.96 10.61 -13.79
CA LEU A 191 -5.25 9.17 -13.81
C LEU A 191 -4.03 8.37 -13.36
N ASP A 192 -2.84 8.74 -13.81
CA ASP A 192 -1.59 8.05 -13.46
C ASP A 192 -1.31 8.15 -11.94
N HIS A 193 -1.49 9.33 -11.35
CA HIS A 193 -1.40 9.51 -9.90
C HIS A 193 -2.44 8.68 -9.14
N VAL A 194 -3.69 8.67 -9.61
CA VAL A 194 -4.76 7.88 -8.97
C VAL A 194 -4.47 6.39 -9.07
N ARG A 195 -3.98 5.91 -10.22
CA ARG A 195 -3.57 4.51 -10.41
C ARG A 195 -2.46 4.12 -9.44
N GLY A 196 -1.38 4.89 -9.41
CA GLY A 196 -0.25 4.66 -8.51
C GLY A 196 -0.67 4.70 -7.03
N PHE A 197 -1.58 5.61 -6.67
CA PHE A 197 -2.17 5.65 -5.33
C PHE A 197 -2.97 4.37 -5.02
N LEU A 198 -3.89 3.96 -5.91
CA LEU A 198 -4.74 2.79 -5.70
C LEU A 198 -3.93 1.50 -5.60
N GLN A 199 -2.89 1.33 -6.43
CA GLN A 199 -2.01 0.15 -6.39
C GLN A 199 -1.25 0.03 -5.06
N LYS A 200 -1.01 1.14 -4.34
CA LYS A 200 -0.33 1.18 -3.04
C LYS A 200 -1.29 0.93 -1.87
N VAL A 201 -2.61 0.81 -2.10
CA VAL A 201 -3.59 0.57 -1.04
C VAL A 201 -3.48 -0.84 -0.49
N ILE A 202 -3.58 -0.96 0.83
CA ILE A 202 -3.66 -2.24 1.54
C ILE A 202 -5.11 -2.76 1.47
N TYR A 203 -5.42 -3.63 0.50
CA TYR A 203 -6.81 -4.00 0.19
C TYR A 203 -7.50 -4.90 1.24
N HIS A 204 -6.75 -5.61 2.09
CA HIS A 204 -7.36 -6.27 3.25
C HIS A 204 -7.82 -5.29 4.35
N ASN A 205 -7.49 -3.99 4.27
CA ASN A 205 -8.15 -2.95 5.06
C ASN A 205 -9.51 -2.59 4.43
N LEU A 206 -10.48 -3.49 4.59
CA LEU A 206 -11.78 -3.37 3.95
C LEU A 206 -12.56 -2.09 4.34
N ALA A 207 -12.26 -1.49 5.49
CA ALA A 207 -12.85 -0.21 5.88
C ALA A 207 -12.33 0.94 5.00
N ARG A 208 -11.01 0.98 4.71
CA ARG A 208 -10.43 1.94 3.77
C ARG A 208 -10.93 1.68 2.36
N VAL A 209 -10.94 0.43 1.91
CA VAL A 209 -11.40 0.07 0.56
C VAL A 209 -12.87 0.45 0.36
N ASN A 210 -13.75 0.16 1.31
CA ASN A 210 -15.15 0.59 1.21
C ASN A 210 -15.28 2.12 1.12
N ARG A 211 -14.44 2.90 1.82
CA ARG A 211 -14.44 4.37 1.68
C ARG A 211 -14.06 4.80 0.27
N LEU A 212 -12.98 4.23 -0.30
CA LEU A 212 -12.54 4.55 -1.65
C LEU A 212 -13.61 4.22 -2.70
N TYR A 213 -14.24 3.04 -2.61
CA TYR A 213 -15.38 2.70 -3.46
C TYR A 213 -16.58 3.63 -3.22
N THR A 214 -16.88 4.01 -1.98
CA THR A 214 -17.96 4.96 -1.69
C THR A 214 -17.68 6.33 -2.31
N CYS A 215 -16.42 6.79 -2.27
CA CYS A 215 -15.98 8.01 -2.94
C CYS A 215 -16.18 7.93 -4.46
N ALA A 216 -15.81 6.81 -5.09
CA ALA A 216 -15.93 6.63 -6.54
C ALA A 216 -17.39 6.41 -7.00
N LEU A 217 -18.14 5.53 -6.33
CA LEU A 217 -19.47 5.06 -6.72
C LEU A 217 -20.63 5.80 -6.04
N GLY A 218 -20.36 6.58 -4.99
CA GLY A 218 -21.38 7.26 -4.18
C GLY A 218 -22.13 6.35 -3.19
N GLN A 219 -21.76 5.06 -3.10
CA GLN A 219 -22.45 4.09 -2.26
C GLN A 219 -21.50 3.01 -1.71
N SER A 220 -21.89 2.43 -0.57
CA SER A 220 -21.15 1.38 0.12
C SER A 220 -21.13 0.06 -0.66
N ILE A 221 -20.01 -0.67 -0.60
CA ILE A 221 -19.86 -1.99 -1.22
C ILE A 221 -20.31 -3.15 -0.32
N TRP A 222 -20.63 -2.88 0.95
CA TRP A 222 -21.12 -3.91 1.86
C TRP A 222 -22.47 -4.49 1.39
N PRO A 223 -22.60 -5.82 1.22
CA PRO A 223 -23.88 -6.45 0.89
C PRO A 223 -24.87 -6.32 2.04
N ASP A 224 -24.39 -6.60 3.26
CA ASP A 224 -25.16 -6.56 4.50
C ASP A 224 -24.21 -6.48 5.72
N THR A 225 -24.77 -6.22 6.90
CA THR A 225 -23.99 -6.09 8.16
C THR A 225 -23.34 -7.40 8.59
N ALA A 226 -23.98 -8.55 8.37
CA ALA A 226 -23.45 -9.85 8.79
C ALA A 226 -22.20 -10.22 7.97
N THR A 227 -22.24 -10.03 6.65
CA THR A 227 -21.10 -10.22 5.75
C THR A 227 -19.96 -9.27 6.10
N LYS A 228 -20.25 -7.99 6.34
CA LYS A 228 -19.25 -7.01 6.80
C LYS A 228 -18.55 -7.47 8.08
N ASP A 229 -19.31 -7.84 9.11
CA ASP A 229 -18.76 -8.23 10.40
C ASP A 229 -17.96 -9.54 10.31
N ALA A 230 -18.41 -10.49 9.49
CA ALA A 230 -17.70 -11.74 9.23
C ALA A 230 -16.36 -11.50 8.55
N LEU A 231 -16.32 -10.65 7.51
CA LEU A 231 -15.08 -10.34 6.80
C LEU A 231 -14.08 -9.59 7.69
N HIS A 232 -14.53 -8.65 8.53
CA HIS A 232 -13.64 -7.99 9.48
C HIS A 232 -13.01 -8.95 10.50
N ARG A 233 -13.78 -9.93 11.01
CA ARG A 233 -13.21 -11.00 11.85
C ARG A 233 -12.22 -11.87 11.07
N ALA A 234 -12.55 -12.22 9.84
CA ALA A 234 -11.70 -13.04 8.99
C ALA A 234 -10.36 -12.36 8.65
N VAL A 235 -10.33 -11.02 8.49
CA VAL A 235 -9.07 -10.27 8.31
C VAL A 235 -8.12 -10.47 9.50
N GLN A 236 -8.65 -10.51 10.74
CA GLN A 236 -7.82 -10.78 11.91
C GLN A 236 -7.22 -12.19 11.86
N ALA A 237 -8.04 -13.19 11.54
CA ALA A 237 -7.57 -14.57 11.36
C ALA A 237 -6.52 -14.69 10.26
N ARG A 238 -6.72 -14.02 9.11
CA ARG A 238 -5.74 -13.93 8.02
C ARG A 238 -4.42 -13.31 8.48
N ASN A 239 -4.45 -12.24 9.27
CA ASN A 239 -3.23 -11.61 9.79
C ASN A 239 -2.44 -12.55 10.70
N HIS A 240 -3.13 -13.36 11.51
CA HIS A 240 -2.49 -14.42 12.28
C HIS A 240 -1.90 -15.53 11.39
N MET A 241 -2.61 -15.94 10.34
CA MET A 241 -2.08 -16.93 9.39
C MET A 241 -0.81 -16.45 8.70
N VAL A 242 -0.84 -15.24 8.13
CA VAL A 242 0.26 -14.69 7.32
C VAL A 242 1.46 -14.24 8.17
N HIS A 243 1.21 -13.54 9.29
CA HIS A 243 2.30 -12.92 10.06
C HIS A 243 2.73 -13.69 11.30
N ARG A 244 1.95 -14.70 11.72
CA ARG A 244 2.23 -15.50 12.92
C ARG A 244 2.15 -17.00 12.66
N ASN A 245 2.23 -17.41 11.39
CA ASN A 245 2.15 -18.80 10.96
C ASN A 245 0.95 -19.55 11.58
N GLY A 246 -0.21 -18.91 11.55
CA GLY A 246 -1.45 -19.46 12.08
C GLY A 246 -1.55 -19.45 13.60
N ARG A 247 -0.81 -18.58 14.30
CA ARG A 247 -0.92 -18.41 15.76
C ARG A 247 -1.52 -17.06 16.15
N ASP A 248 -2.34 -17.06 17.20
CA ASP A 248 -2.87 -15.82 17.79
C ASP A 248 -1.79 -15.04 18.58
N MET A 249 -2.18 -13.95 19.23
CA MET A 249 -1.25 -13.13 20.02
C MET A 249 -0.72 -13.84 21.27
N GLU A 250 -1.43 -14.87 21.73
CA GLU A 250 -1.05 -15.71 22.87
C GLU A 250 -0.25 -16.96 22.43
N GLY A 251 0.06 -17.09 21.14
CA GLY A 251 0.82 -18.20 20.57
C GLY A 251 0.00 -19.48 20.36
N ARG A 252 -1.32 -19.46 20.56
CA ARG A 252 -2.21 -20.60 20.36
C ARG A 252 -2.48 -20.79 18.86
N PRO A 253 -2.48 -22.04 18.36
CA PRO A 253 -2.76 -22.30 16.97
C PRO A 253 -4.23 -22.00 16.63
N LEU A 254 -4.44 -21.29 15.53
CA LEU A 254 -5.74 -21.13 14.90
C LEU A 254 -6.08 -22.40 14.13
N VAL A 255 -7.22 -22.99 14.49
CA VAL A 255 -7.78 -24.14 13.80
C VAL A 255 -8.79 -23.64 12.79
N VAL A 256 -8.59 -24.01 11.52
CA VAL A 256 -9.50 -23.72 10.42
C VAL A 256 -9.88 -25.02 9.75
N GLY A 257 -11.17 -25.29 9.70
CA GLY A 257 -11.77 -26.41 9.01
C GLY A 257 -12.25 -26.03 7.61
N VAL A 258 -12.79 -27.03 6.92
CA VAL A 258 -13.36 -26.87 5.57
C VAL A 258 -14.54 -25.90 5.61
N GLU A 259 -15.39 -26.01 6.64
CA GLU A 259 -16.57 -25.16 6.81
C GLU A 259 -16.18 -23.69 6.96
N GLU A 260 -15.16 -23.37 7.76
CA GLU A 260 -14.71 -21.99 7.93
C GLU A 260 -14.18 -21.39 6.61
N VAL A 261 -13.49 -22.17 5.78
CA VAL A 261 -13.02 -21.72 4.46
C VAL A 261 -14.20 -21.51 3.50
N GLU A 262 -15.18 -22.42 3.49
CA GLU A 262 -16.38 -22.29 2.66
C GLU A 262 -17.25 -21.10 3.06
N VAL A 263 -17.44 -20.87 4.36
CA VAL A 263 -18.17 -19.70 4.88
C VAL A 263 -17.45 -18.40 4.50
N LEU A 264 -16.13 -18.34 4.66
CA LEU A 264 -15.35 -17.17 4.21
C LEU A 264 -15.50 -16.95 2.70
N MET A 265 -15.37 -18.01 1.90
CA MET A 265 -15.53 -17.94 0.45
C MET A 265 -16.89 -17.36 0.06
N ASN A 266 -17.97 -17.78 0.72
CA ASN A 266 -19.31 -17.26 0.44
C ASN A 266 -19.43 -15.77 0.75
N HIS A 267 -18.87 -15.29 1.86
CA HIS A 267 -18.86 -13.86 2.18
C HIS A 267 -18.03 -13.03 1.19
N ILE A 268 -16.90 -13.57 0.74
CA ILE A 268 -16.04 -12.94 -0.26
C ILE A 268 -16.75 -12.85 -1.61
N VAL A 269 -17.41 -13.93 -2.04
CA VAL A 269 -18.22 -13.96 -3.26
C VAL A 269 -19.36 -12.95 -3.16
N ALA A 270 -20.09 -12.90 -2.05
CA ALA A 270 -21.19 -11.94 -1.87
C ALA A 270 -20.72 -10.47 -1.95
N LEU A 271 -19.56 -10.15 -1.39
CA LEU A 271 -18.94 -8.83 -1.52
C LEU A 271 -18.55 -8.54 -2.98
N ALA A 272 -17.90 -9.49 -3.64
CA ALA A 272 -17.47 -9.34 -5.02
C ALA A 272 -18.65 -9.18 -5.99
N ASP A 273 -19.69 -10.01 -5.86
CA ASP A 273 -20.95 -9.90 -6.62
C ASP A 273 -21.59 -8.51 -6.43
N THR A 274 -21.57 -8.00 -5.20
CA THR A 274 -22.09 -6.66 -4.93
C THR A 274 -21.27 -5.63 -5.68
N VAL A 275 -19.94 -5.64 -5.55
CA VAL A 275 -19.04 -4.72 -6.27
C VAL A 275 -19.26 -4.79 -7.77
N GLU A 276 -19.28 -5.98 -8.36
CA GLU A 276 -19.45 -6.20 -9.80
C GLU A 276 -20.76 -5.60 -10.31
N ARG A 277 -21.85 -5.82 -9.57
CA ARG A 277 -23.15 -5.20 -9.88
C ARG A 277 -23.06 -3.68 -9.81
N LEU A 278 -22.44 -3.12 -8.76
CA LEU A 278 -22.36 -1.67 -8.60
C LEU A 278 -21.54 -1.00 -9.70
N VAL A 279 -20.46 -1.61 -10.17
CA VAL A 279 -19.64 -1.04 -11.25
C VAL A 279 -20.28 -1.23 -12.63
N SER A 280 -21.13 -2.24 -12.81
CA SER A 280 -21.89 -2.49 -14.03
C SER A 280 -23.10 -1.56 -14.21
N ASP A 281 -23.53 -0.87 -13.15
CA ASP A 281 -24.66 0.07 -13.17
C ASP A 281 -24.26 1.48 -13.70
N PHE A 282 -22.98 1.71 -14.04
CA PHE A 282 -22.44 2.95 -14.60
C PHE A 282 -22.27 2.88 -16.13
#